data_AF-W2Y6K9-F1
#
_entry.id   AF-W2Y6K9-F1
#
_cell.length_a   1.000
_cell.length_b   1.000
_cell.length_c   1.000
_cell.angle_alpha   90.00
_cell.angle_beta   90.00
_cell.angle_gamma   90.00
#
_symmetry.space_group_name_H-M   'P 1'
#
loop_
_entity.id
_entity.type
_entity.pdbx_description
1 polymer ?
#
loop_
_entity_poly.entity_id
_entity_poly.type
_entity_poly.pdbx_seq_one_letter_code
_entity_poly.pdbx_strand_id
1 'polypeptide(L)'
;MKTYDRSDITCVGQTESNVFTAVFEVEPGATIKNVIIGQNQMEGVHCEMSDCTIENVWWDDVCEDALSIKGGNSSSVSRVIGGGARYADDKVIQHNGYGTVVVEGFYALDFNKLYRSCGNCKSNPPST
;
A
#
# COMPACT_ATOMS: atom_id res chain seq x y z
N MET A 1 1.91 -14.90 -12.09
CA MET A 1 1.79 -14.43 -10.68
C MET A 1 0.64 -15.16 -10.03
N LYS A 2 0.65 -15.32 -8.71
CA LYS A 2 -0.44 -15.97 -7.95
C LYS A 2 -1.30 -14.90 -7.28
N THR A 3 -2.62 -15.12 -7.25
CA THR A 3 -3.58 -14.27 -6.52
C THR A 3 -3.71 -14.69 -5.07
N TYR A 4 -3.77 -13.69 -4.18
CA TYR A 4 -3.93 -13.83 -2.74
C TYR A 4 -5.12 -12.99 -2.29
N ASP A 5 -6.02 -13.65 -1.56
CA ASP A 5 -7.24 -13.10 -0.97
C ASP A 5 -7.31 -13.55 0.48
N ARG A 6 -7.97 -12.74 1.32
CA ARG A 6 -8.31 -13.13 2.69
C ARG A 6 -9.62 -13.90 2.69
N SER A 7 -9.63 -15.11 3.25
CA SER A 7 -10.86 -15.93 3.33
C SER A 7 -11.83 -15.47 4.42
N ASP A 8 -11.33 -14.66 5.35
CA ASP A 8 -12.02 -14.17 6.55
C ASP A 8 -12.46 -12.71 6.44
N ILE A 9 -12.19 -12.06 5.31
CA ILE A 9 -12.44 -10.63 5.09
C ILE A 9 -13.22 -10.44 3.78
N THR A 10 -14.12 -9.47 3.80
CA THR A 10 -14.78 -8.93 2.61
C THR A 10 -14.59 -7.43 2.60
N CYS A 11 -14.44 -6.84 1.41
CA CYS A 11 -14.31 -5.40 1.28
C CYS A 11 -15.58 -4.70 1.79
N VAL A 12 -15.40 -3.69 2.64
CA VAL A 12 -16.47 -2.83 3.17
C VAL A 12 -16.25 -1.36 2.80
N GLY A 13 -15.56 -1.13 1.68
CA GLY A 13 -15.21 0.18 1.14
C GLY A 13 -14.24 0.95 2.03
N GLN A 14 -14.47 2.25 2.13
CA GLN A 14 -13.59 3.23 2.78
C GLN A 14 -13.68 3.24 4.32
N THR A 15 -14.02 2.10 4.93
CA THR A 15 -14.00 1.96 6.39
C THR A 15 -12.57 1.75 6.85
N GLU A 16 -12.01 2.74 7.53
CA GLU A 16 -10.64 2.71 8.04
C GLU A 16 -10.38 1.46 8.90
N SER A 17 -9.29 0.76 8.60
CA SER A 17 -8.91 -0.46 9.31
C SER A 17 -7.44 -0.45 9.75
N ASN A 18 -6.76 -1.61 9.77
CA ASN A 18 -5.37 -1.69 10.22
C ASN A 18 -4.67 -2.95 9.68
N VAL A 19 -3.43 -3.18 10.11
CA VAL A 19 -2.58 -4.28 9.62
C VAL A 19 -3.24 -5.67 9.70
N PHE A 20 -4.14 -5.91 10.67
CA PHE A 20 -4.82 -7.20 10.80
C PHE A 20 -5.76 -7.53 9.63
N THR A 21 -6.15 -6.52 8.84
CA THR A 21 -6.99 -6.66 7.65
C THR A 21 -6.20 -6.55 6.33
N ALA A 22 -4.88 -6.41 6.39
CA ALA A 22 -4.01 -6.47 5.23
C ALA A 22 -3.86 -7.92 4.70
N VAL A 23 -3.57 -8.08 3.42
CA VAL A 23 -3.25 -9.39 2.83
C VAL A 23 -1.81 -9.79 3.14
N PHE A 24 -0.90 -8.82 3.13
CA PHE A 24 0.49 -9.01 3.51
C PHE A 24 0.96 -7.91 4.45
N GLU A 25 1.71 -8.31 5.47
CA GLU A 25 2.55 -7.45 6.28
C GLU A 25 4.00 -7.65 5.83
N VAL A 26 4.68 -6.56 5.50
CA VAL A 26 6.04 -6.55 4.94
C VAL A 26 6.92 -5.77 5.89
N GLU A 27 7.88 -6.47 6.47
CA GLU A 27 8.85 -5.92 7.43
C GLU A 27 9.91 -5.04 6.72
N PRO A 28 10.61 -4.17 7.46
CA PRO A 28 11.68 -3.33 6.92
C PRO A 28 12.74 -4.11 6.15
N GLY A 29 13.08 -3.61 4.96
CA GLY A 29 14.06 -4.24 4.08
C GLY A 29 13.57 -5.48 3.34
N ALA A 30 12.36 -5.97 3.62
CA ALA A 30 11.79 -7.09 2.90
C ALA A 30 11.27 -6.67 1.51
N THR A 31 11.16 -7.67 0.62
CA THR A 31 10.60 -7.50 -0.71
C THR A 31 9.44 -8.45 -0.91
N ILE A 32 8.28 -7.91 -1.28
CA ILE A 32 7.18 -8.69 -1.84
C ILE A 32 7.19 -8.52 -3.36
N LYS A 33 7.05 -9.63 -4.09
CA LYS A 33 7.10 -9.58 -5.55
C LYS A 33 6.28 -10.63 -6.26
N ASN A 34 5.82 -10.30 -7.47
CA ASN A 34 5.14 -11.20 -8.39
C ASN A 34 3.84 -11.80 -7.82
N VAL A 35 3.07 -10.99 -7.09
CA VAL A 35 1.78 -11.38 -6.49
C VAL A 35 0.65 -10.49 -7.02
N ILE A 36 -0.56 -11.05 -7.00
CA ILE A 36 -1.80 -10.33 -7.26
C ILE A 36 -2.58 -10.31 -5.94
N ILE A 37 -3.08 -9.15 -5.55
CA ILE A 37 -3.98 -8.92 -4.42
C ILE A 37 -5.39 -8.90 -4.99
N GLY A 38 -6.21 -9.86 -4.57
CA GLY A 38 -7.60 -9.96 -5.00
C GLY A 38 -8.52 -9.01 -4.23
N GLN A 39 -9.82 -9.06 -4.56
CA GLN A 39 -10.85 -8.15 -4.04
C GLN A 39 -11.20 -8.38 -2.56
N ASN A 40 -10.92 -9.56 -2.00
CA ASN A 40 -11.24 -9.86 -0.60
C ASN A 40 -10.10 -9.39 0.30
N GLN A 41 -10.07 -8.08 0.49
CA GLN A 41 -9.04 -7.35 1.23
C GLN A 41 -9.64 -6.05 1.78
N MET A 42 -8.97 -5.42 2.76
CA MET A 42 -9.24 -4.03 3.15
C MET A 42 -8.00 -3.15 2.97
N GLU A 43 -6.87 -3.57 3.57
CA GLU A 43 -5.61 -2.79 3.63
C GLU A 43 -4.51 -3.32 2.70
N GLY A 44 -4.88 -4.08 1.67
CA GLY A 44 -3.97 -4.56 0.61
C GLY A 44 -2.62 -5.10 1.13
N VAL A 45 -1.56 -4.30 0.98
CA VAL A 45 -0.23 -4.57 1.56
C VAL A 45 0.13 -3.51 2.59
N HIS A 46 0.64 -3.94 3.74
CA HIS A 46 1.24 -3.09 4.75
C HIS A 46 2.77 -3.18 4.70
N CYS A 47 3.42 -2.03 4.56
CA CYS A 47 4.86 -1.87 4.78
C CYS A 47 5.08 -1.26 6.16
N GLU A 48 5.50 -2.09 7.11
CA GLU A 48 5.73 -1.67 8.48
C GLU A 48 7.14 -1.08 8.61
N MET A 49 7.24 0.03 9.34
CA MET A 49 8.49 0.74 9.59
C MET A 49 9.29 1.17 8.35
N SER A 50 8.60 1.36 7.22
CA SER A 50 9.15 1.81 5.93
C SER A 50 10.25 0.88 5.39
N ASP A 51 10.97 1.28 4.34
CA ASP A 51 12.10 0.53 3.76
C ASP A 51 11.71 -0.80 3.07
N CYS A 52 10.44 -1.00 2.74
CA CYS A 52 10.00 -2.17 1.98
C CYS A 52 10.15 -1.96 0.46
N THR A 53 10.30 -3.07 -0.27
CA THR A 53 10.21 -3.08 -1.74
C THR A 53 8.99 -3.85 -2.20
N ILE A 54 8.17 -3.20 -3.01
CA ILE A 54 6.95 -3.72 -3.61
C ILE A 54 7.21 -3.83 -5.11
N GLU A 55 7.50 -5.03 -5.61
CA GLU A 55 7.99 -5.22 -6.99
C GLU A 55 7.04 -6.09 -7.82
N ASN A 56 6.51 -5.55 -8.91
CA ASN A 56 5.56 -6.24 -9.78
C ASN A 56 4.39 -6.85 -8.99
N VAL A 57 3.78 -6.04 -8.11
CA VAL A 57 2.58 -6.38 -7.34
C VAL A 57 1.37 -5.74 -8.00
N TRP A 58 0.30 -6.52 -8.14
CA TRP A 58 -0.94 -6.08 -8.75
C TRP A 58 -2.08 -6.08 -7.75
N TRP A 59 -2.90 -5.04 -7.75
CA TRP A 59 -4.19 -5.00 -7.07
C TRP A 59 -5.29 -5.01 -8.12
N ASP A 60 -6.10 -6.06 -8.10
CA ASP A 60 -7.20 -6.21 -9.06
C ASP A 60 -8.36 -5.26 -8.76
N ASP A 61 -8.62 -5.02 -7.48
CA ASP A 61 -9.63 -4.10 -6.98
C ASP A 61 -9.21 -3.57 -5.59
N VAL A 62 -9.05 -2.25 -5.47
CA VAL A 62 -8.58 -1.60 -4.24
C VAL A 62 -9.78 -1.25 -3.37
N CYS A 63 -9.82 -1.82 -2.15
CA CYS A 63 -10.89 -1.60 -1.20
C CYS A 63 -10.77 -0.28 -0.42
N GLU A 64 -9.90 -0.21 0.59
CA GLU A 64 -9.60 1.01 1.34
C GLU A 64 -8.43 1.73 0.66
N ASP A 65 -7.24 1.14 0.79
CA ASP A 65 -5.99 1.56 0.18
C ASP A 65 -5.27 0.32 -0.40
N ALA A 66 -4.42 0.50 -1.42
CA ALA A 66 -3.64 -0.62 -1.99
C ALA A 66 -2.39 -0.92 -1.14
N LEU A 67 -1.68 0.13 -0.74
CA LEU A 67 -0.43 0.06 0.01
C LEU A 67 -0.41 1.10 1.13
N SER A 68 -0.30 0.62 2.37
CA SER A 68 -0.10 1.44 3.56
C SER A 68 1.37 1.38 4.00
N ILE A 69 2.08 2.52 4.02
CA ILE A 69 3.47 2.64 4.47
C ILE A 69 3.49 3.36 5.81
N LYS A 70 4.07 2.74 6.84
CA LYS A 70 4.05 3.25 8.22
C LYS A 70 5.45 3.44 8.79
N GLY A 71 5.56 4.23 9.86
CA GLY A 71 6.78 4.34 10.68
C GLY A 71 7.99 4.87 9.90
N GLY A 72 9.17 4.30 10.16
CA GLY A 72 10.42 4.69 9.50
C GLY A 72 11.10 5.92 10.10
N ASN A 73 12.09 6.46 9.39
CA ASN A 73 12.77 7.71 9.71
C ASN A 73 12.99 8.56 8.44
N SER A 74 13.54 9.77 8.58
CA SER A 74 13.73 10.71 7.47
C SER A 74 14.57 10.17 6.30
N SER A 75 15.43 9.18 6.56
CA SER A 75 16.29 8.55 5.57
C SER A 75 15.71 7.25 5.00
N SER A 76 14.55 6.80 5.49
CA SER A 76 13.89 5.60 4.98
C SER A 76 13.43 5.80 3.54
N VAL A 77 13.50 4.74 2.73
CA VAL A 77 13.12 4.74 1.32
C VAL A 77 12.33 3.47 0.98
N SER A 78 11.02 3.63 0.84
CA SER A 78 10.12 2.57 0.34
C SER A 78 10.00 2.64 -1.18
N ARG A 79 9.99 1.49 -1.85
CA ARG A 79 9.99 1.40 -3.31
C ARG A 79 8.78 0.64 -3.84
N VAL A 80 8.11 1.20 -4.83
CA VAL A 80 7.06 0.56 -5.63
C VAL A 80 7.54 0.52 -7.08
N ILE A 81 7.86 -0.68 -7.56
CA ILE A 81 8.55 -0.89 -8.85
C ILE A 81 7.72 -1.82 -9.73
N GLY A 82 7.23 -1.32 -10.85
CA GLY A 82 6.34 -2.07 -11.73
C GLY A 82 5.00 -2.39 -11.07
N GLY A 83 4.23 -3.30 -11.67
CA GLY A 83 2.92 -3.68 -11.14
C GLY A 83 1.84 -2.65 -11.41
N GLY A 84 0.73 -2.73 -10.67
CA GLY A 84 -0.34 -1.76 -10.83
C GLY A 84 -1.54 -1.95 -9.92
N ALA A 85 -2.41 -0.95 -9.86
CA ALA A 85 -3.64 -0.96 -9.09
C ALA A 85 -4.83 -0.46 -9.91
N ARG A 86 -6.03 -0.95 -9.57
CA ARG A 86 -7.28 -0.61 -10.25
C ARG A 86 -8.37 -0.30 -9.22
N TYR A 87 -9.30 0.59 -9.60
CA TYR A 87 -10.56 0.84 -8.88
C TYR A 87 -10.37 1.34 -7.44
N ALA A 88 -9.41 2.23 -7.23
CA ALA A 88 -9.20 2.84 -5.90
C ALA A 88 -10.10 4.06 -5.70
N ASP A 89 -11.17 3.90 -4.92
CA ASP A 89 -12.15 4.96 -4.63
C ASP A 89 -11.53 6.22 -3.98
N ASP A 90 -10.49 6.05 -3.14
CA ASP A 90 -9.71 7.17 -2.59
C ASP A 90 -8.21 7.09 -2.88
N LYS A 91 -7.42 6.30 -2.14
CA LYS A 91 -5.96 6.28 -2.34
C LYS A 91 -5.45 4.91 -2.78
N VAL A 92 -4.41 4.95 -3.62
CA VAL A 92 -3.62 3.75 -3.93
C VAL A 92 -2.53 3.58 -2.86
N ILE A 93 -1.70 4.60 -2.66
CA ILE A 93 -0.60 4.57 -1.69
C ILE A 93 -0.88 5.56 -0.55
N GLN A 94 -1.07 5.02 0.65
CA GLN A 94 -1.23 5.78 1.88
C GLN A 94 0.11 5.80 2.65
N HIS A 95 0.70 6.98 2.77
CA HIS A 95 1.96 7.17 3.50
C HIS A 95 1.72 7.80 4.87
N ASN A 96 1.70 6.94 5.87
CA ASN A 96 1.54 7.19 7.30
C ASN A 96 2.90 7.09 8.04
N GLY A 97 3.98 7.51 7.40
CA GLY A 97 5.33 7.36 7.90
C GLY A 97 6.28 8.48 7.45
N TYR A 98 7.56 8.26 7.75
CA TYR A 98 8.67 9.12 7.39
C TYR A 98 9.36 8.62 6.11
N GLY A 99 10.13 9.52 5.50
CA GLY A 99 11.05 9.15 4.43
C GLY A 99 10.46 9.42 3.04
N THR A 100 10.98 8.69 2.07
CA THR A 100 10.69 8.86 0.64
C THR A 100 9.97 7.65 0.08
N VAL A 101 8.95 7.87 -0.75
CA VAL A 101 8.30 6.80 -1.51
C VAL A 101 8.66 6.95 -2.99
N VAL A 102 9.39 5.97 -3.52
CA VAL A 102 9.77 5.94 -4.95
C VAL A 102 8.79 5.05 -5.69
N VAL A 103 8.08 5.61 -6.66
CA VAL A 103 7.14 4.89 -7.54
C VAL A 103 7.66 4.91 -8.97
N GLU A 104 7.98 3.76 -9.53
CA GLU A 104 8.60 3.62 -10.86
C GLU A 104 7.89 2.54 -11.67
N GLY A 105 7.48 2.85 -12.91
CA GLY A 105 6.88 1.86 -13.82
C GLY A 105 5.52 1.31 -13.37
N PHE A 106 4.83 1.97 -12.44
CA PHE A 106 3.55 1.54 -11.87
C PHE A 106 2.37 1.95 -12.77
N TYR A 107 1.45 1.02 -13.02
CA TYR A 107 0.20 1.28 -13.73
C TYR A 107 -0.96 1.56 -12.78
N ALA A 108 -1.76 2.60 -13.02
CA ALA A 108 -2.95 2.88 -12.23
C ALA A 108 -4.14 3.19 -13.14
N LEU A 109 -5.30 2.58 -12.86
CA LEU A 109 -6.55 2.76 -13.60
C LEU A 109 -7.69 3.05 -12.62
N ASP A 110 -8.58 3.97 -12.99
CA ASP A 110 -9.79 4.33 -12.23
C ASP A 110 -9.49 4.52 -10.73
N PHE A 111 -8.65 5.53 -10.44
CA PHE A 111 -8.23 5.87 -9.09
C PHE A 111 -8.41 7.37 -8.83
N ASN A 112 -8.60 7.74 -7.57
CA ASN A 112 -8.74 9.14 -7.18
C ASN A 112 -7.38 9.78 -6.82
N LYS A 113 -6.59 9.13 -5.96
CA LYS A 113 -5.25 9.60 -5.55
C LYS A 113 -4.23 8.48 -5.65
N LEU A 114 -3.18 8.69 -6.45
CA LEU A 114 -2.09 7.71 -6.52
C LEU A 114 -1.32 7.64 -5.20
N TYR A 115 -1.07 8.79 -4.58
CA TYR A 115 -0.28 8.90 -3.36
C TYR A 115 -0.89 9.95 -2.44
N ARG A 116 -0.92 9.65 -1.14
CA ARG A 116 -1.33 10.58 -0.10
C ARG A 116 -0.41 10.48 1.11
N SER A 117 0.26 11.59 1.41
CA SER A 117 0.83 11.81 2.74
C SER A 117 -0.29 12.01 3.75
N CYS A 118 -0.16 11.40 4.94
CA CYS A 118 -1.12 11.57 6.01
C CYS A 118 -1.29 13.05 6.40
N GLY A 119 -2.53 13.55 6.33
CA GLY A 119 -2.84 14.98 6.54
C GLY A 119 -3.10 15.38 7.99
N ASN A 120 -3.35 14.42 8.88
CA ASN A 120 -3.70 14.61 10.29
C ASN A 120 -2.86 13.74 11.25
N CYS A 121 -1.84 13.05 10.73
CA CYS A 121 -0.92 12.30 11.57
C CYS A 121 -0.08 13.27 12.40
N LYS A 122 -0.20 13.17 13.72
CA LYS A 122 0.42 14.09 14.70
C LYS A 122 1.96 14.12 14.62
N SER A 123 2.57 13.16 13.93
CA SER A 123 4.02 12.92 13.91
C SER A 123 4.62 12.91 12.51
N ASN A 124 3.90 13.28 11.44
CA ASN A 124 4.48 13.23 10.09
C ASN A 124 5.18 14.56 9.71
N PRO A 125 6.49 14.58 9.44
CA PRO A 125 7.12 15.69 8.73
C PRO A 125 6.66 15.72 7.26
N PRO A 126 7.03 16.74 6.47
CA PRO A 126 6.79 16.74 5.04
C PRO A 126 7.37 15.46 4.43
N SER A 127 6.53 14.65 3.80
CA SER A 127 6.97 13.50 3.00
C SER A 127 7.34 13.98 1.59
N THR A 128 8.32 13.34 0.99
CA THR A 128 8.83 13.65 -0.36
C THR A 128 8.65 12.49 -1.29
#